data_AF-A0A8T4W554-F1
#
_entry.id   AF-A0A8T4W554-F1
#
_cell.length_a   1.000
_cell.length_b   1.000
_cell.length_c   1.000
_cell.angle_alpha   90.00
_cell.angle_beta   90.00
_cell.angle_gamma   90.00
#
_symmetry.space_group_name_H-M   'P 1'
#
loop_
_entity.id
_entity.type
_entity.pdbx_description
1 polymer ?
#
loop_
_entity_poly.entity_id
_entity_poly.type
_entity_poly.pdbx_seq_one_letter_code
_entity_poly.pdbx_strand_id
1 'polypeptide(L)'
;EGSCFLASIIGAILYMPTLLEVAIVGDLFGYSAGIMGGGPALALLLAGPSLSLPNMVVITKVMGMKKAFIYFTLVIIVATLVGFGYGMMWG
;
A
#
# COMPACT_ATOMS: atom_id res chain seq x y z
N GLU A 1 -5.48 5.26 -13.01
CA GLU A 1 -4.65 4.05 -12.90
C GLU A 1 -3.30 4.31 -12.22
N GLY A 2 -2.50 5.27 -12.70
CA GLY A 2 -1.17 5.56 -12.14
C GLY A 2 -1.14 5.92 -10.64
N SER A 3 -2.20 6.54 -10.11
CA SER A 3 -2.28 6.96 -8.70
C SER A 3 -2.39 5.79 -7.73
N CYS A 4 -3.10 4.71 -8.06
CA CYS A 4 -3.20 3.50 -7.22
C CYS A 4 -1.87 2.74 -7.19
N PHE A 5 -1.17 2.70 -8.33
CA PHE A 5 0.14 2.08 -8.43
C PHE A 5 1.18 2.84 -7.59
N LEU A 6 1.24 4.17 -7.71
CA LEU A 6 2.11 4.99 -6.86
C LEU A 6 1.76 4.86 -5.38
N ALA A 7 0.47 4.85 -5.05
CA ALA A 7 0.01 4.65 -3.67
C ALA A 7 0.46 3.30 -3.09
N SER A 8 0.39 2.22 -3.86
CA SER A 8 0.87 0.90 -3.43
C SER A 8 2.38 0.85 -3.21
N ILE A 9 3.17 1.55 -4.04
CA ILE A 9 4.64 1.64 -3.87
C ILE A 9 5.00 2.46 -2.63
N ILE A 10 4.35 3.61 -2.46
CA ILE A 10 4.56 4.49 -1.31
C ILE A 10 4.17 3.77 -0.02
N GLY A 11 3.00 3.11 -0.01
CA GLY A 11 2.56 2.27 1.09
C GLY A 11 3.57 1.17 1.40
N ALA A 12 4.02 0.43 0.38
CA ALA A 12 5.01 -0.63 0.58
C ALA A 12 6.29 -0.14 1.28
N ILE A 13 6.79 1.06 0.95
CA ILE A 13 8.03 1.57 1.54
C ILE A 13 7.80 2.12 2.95
N LEU A 14 6.64 2.76 3.18
CA LEU A 14 6.34 3.39 4.46
C LEU A 14 6.19 2.37 5.58
N TYR A 15 6.89 2.62 6.68
CA TYR A 15 6.57 1.95 7.94
C TYR A 15 5.40 2.65 8.60
N MET A 16 4.21 2.08 8.50
CA MET A 16 3.04 2.56 9.21
C MET A 16 2.73 1.66 10.41
N PRO A 17 2.72 2.22 11.63
CA PRO A 17 2.12 1.55 12.77
C PRO A 17 0.64 1.26 12.47
N THR A 18 0.18 0.05 12.74
CA THR A 18 -1.20 -0.39 12.42
C THR A 18 -2.29 0.50 13.01
N LEU A 19 -2.01 1.23 14.10
CA LEU A 19 -2.95 2.16 14.71
C LEU A 19 -2.92 3.58 14.11
N LEU A 20 -1.90 3.91 13.33
CA LEU A 20 -1.73 5.23 12.70
C LEU A 20 -1.97 5.20 11.20
N GLU A 21 -2.24 4.02 10.62
CA GLU A 21 -2.33 3.84 9.18
C GLU A 21 -3.51 4.62 8.57
N VAL A 22 -4.67 4.57 9.21
CA VAL A 22 -5.86 5.34 8.81
C VAL A 22 -5.65 6.84 9.03
N ALA A 23 -4.95 7.24 10.10
CA ALA A 23 -4.64 8.64 10.38
C ALA A 23 -3.63 9.21 9.38
N ILE A 24 -2.62 8.45 8.98
CA ILE A 24 -1.64 8.87 7.97
C ILE A 24 -2.31 9.01 6.60
N VAL A 25 -3.14 8.06 6.19
CA VAL A 25 -3.90 8.16 4.93
C VAL A 25 -4.93 9.30 4.98
N GLY A 26 -5.60 9.47 6.11
CA GLY A 26 -6.60 10.50 6.37
C GLY A 26 -6.01 11.91 6.38
N ASP A 27 -5.09 12.17 7.31
CA ASP A 27 -4.59 13.50 7.64
C ASP A 27 -3.34 13.87 6.82
N LEU A 28 -2.43 12.92 6.57
CA LEU A 28 -1.14 13.21 5.92
C LEU A 28 -1.24 13.13 4.39
N PHE A 29 -1.93 12.12 3.86
CA PHE A 29 -2.21 11.98 2.43
C PHE A 29 -3.52 12.64 2.00
N GLY A 30 -4.28 13.18 2.97
CA GLY A 30 -5.43 14.05 2.69
C GLY A 30 -6.68 13.32 2.19
N TYR A 31 -6.85 12.03 2.51
CA TYR A 31 -8.13 11.34 2.24
C TYR A 31 -9.30 11.99 2.99
N SER A 32 -9.10 12.38 4.26
CA SER A 32 -10.13 13.06 5.06
C SER A 32 -10.45 14.48 4.55
N ALA A 33 -9.50 15.10 3.83
CA ALA A 33 -9.66 16.41 3.19
C ALA A 33 -10.18 16.31 1.74
N GLY A 34 -10.47 15.10 1.23
CA GLY A 34 -10.94 14.87 -0.14
C GLY A 34 -9.88 15.02 -1.23
N ILE A 35 -8.60 15.14 -0.86
CA ILE A 35 -7.47 15.34 -1.78
C ILE A 35 -7.07 14.03 -2.46
N MET A 36 -7.20 12.90 -1.74
CA MET A 36 -6.90 11.55 -2.23
C MET A 36 -8.20 10.79 -2.52
N GLY A 37 -8.31 10.18 -3.70
CA GLY A 37 -9.45 9.32 -4.03
C GLY A 37 -9.46 8.03 -3.20
N GLY A 38 -10.65 7.45 -3.00
CA GLY A 38 -10.83 6.22 -2.22
C GLY A 38 -10.05 5.02 -2.76
N GLY A 39 -9.91 4.90 -4.09
CA GLY A 39 -9.12 3.83 -4.71
C GLY A 39 -7.63 3.87 -4.35
N PRO A 40 -6.94 5.00 -4.56
CA PRO A 40 -5.56 5.18 -4.11
C PRO A 40 -5.39 5.02 -2.60
N ALA A 41 -6.32 5.54 -1.79
CA ALA A 41 -6.28 5.40 -0.33
C ALA A 41 -6.31 3.93 0.09
N LEU A 42 -7.20 3.14 -0.51
CA LEU A 42 -7.32 1.72 -0.25
C LEU A 42 -6.08 0.94 -0.73
N ALA A 43 -5.53 1.28 -1.90
CA ALA A 43 -4.28 0.68 -2.39
C ALA A 43 -3.10 0.92 -1.43
N LEU A 44 -3.04 2.11 -0.83
CA LEU A 44 -2.00 2.47 0.14
C LEU A 44 -2.17 1.68 1.44
N LEU A 45 -3.39 1.60 1.98
CA LEU A 45 -3.69 0.83 3.20
C LEU A 45 -3.50 -0.69 3.03
N LEU A 46 -3.63 -1.23 1.82
CA LEU A 46 -3.40 -2.66 1.58
C LEU A 46 -1.90 -2.99 1.46
N ALA A 47 -1.12 -2.07 0.88
CA ALA A 47 0.32 -2.27 0.69
C ALA A 47 1.15 -1.91 1.94
N GLY A 48 0.75 -0.84 2.66
CA GLY A 48 1.38 -0.32 3.88
C GLY A 48 1.81 -1.37 4.91
N PRO A 49 0.85 -2.10 5.49
CA PRO A 49 1.13 -2.98 6.62
C PRO A 49 1.78 -4.28 6.15
N SER A 50 1.47 -4.68 4.92
CA SER A 50 1.95 -5.91 4.29
C SER A 50 3.43 -5.84 3.91
N LEU A 51 3.92 -4.66 3.52
CA LEU A 51 5.23 -4.51 2.89
C LEU A 51 6.20 -3.54 3.57
N SER A 52 5.89 -2.94 4.71
CA SER A 52 6.79 -1.96 5.35
C SER A 52 8.29 -2.33 5.34
N LEU A 53 9.15 -1.32 5.24
CA LEU A 53 10.62 -1.44 5.21
C LEU A 53 11.22 -2.47 6.20
N PRO A 54 10.86 -2.48 7.50
CA PRO A 54 11.34 -3.52 8.43
C PRO A 54 10.83 -4.92 8.07
N ASN A 55 9.58 -5.05 7.60
CA ASN A 55 9.01 -6.33 7.19
C ASN A 55 9.70 -6.87 5.92
N MET A 56 10.05 -6.00 4.96
CA MET A 56 10.83 -6.41 3.78
C MET A 56 12.19 -7.00 4.17
N VAL A 57 12.88 -6.39 5.14
CA VAL A 57 14.18 -6.88 5.63
C VAL A 57 14.04 -8.23 6.33
N VAL A 58 12.95 -8.45 7.08
CA VAL A 58 12.70 -9.74 7.72
C VAL A 58 12.33 -10.81 6.69
N ILE A 59 11.44 -10.51 5.74
CA ILE A 59 10.99 -11.45 4.69
C ILE A 59 12.17 -11.85 3.80
N THR A 60 13.03 -10.90 3.40
CA THR A 60 14.23 -11.21 2.61
C THR A 60 15.21 -12.11 3.36
N LYS A 61 15.34 -11.96 4.68
CA LYS A 61 16.16 -12.84 5.53
C LYS A 61 15.56 -14.23 5.73
N VAL A 62 14.23 -14.36 5.82
CA VAL A 62 13.56 -15.65 6.09
C VAL A 62 13.34 -16.47 4.82
N MET A 63 12.86 -15.85 3.74
CA MET A 63 12.47 -16.56 2.51
C MET A 63 13.56 -16.55 1.42
N GLY A 64 14.60 -15.73 1.59
CA GLY A 64 15.62 -15.47 0.58
C GLY A 64 15.18 -14.45 -0.48
N MET A 65 16.17 -13.76 -1.06
CA MET A 65 15.99 -12.61 -1.96
C MET A 65 15.03 -12.87 -3.13
N LYS A 66 15.13 -14.03 -3.79
CA LYS A 66 14.30 -14.35 -4.96
C LYS A 66 12.82 -14.45 -4.63
N LYS A 67 12.48 -15.14 -3.52
CA LYS A 67 11.07 -15.32 -3.11
C LYS A 67 10.49 -14.04 -2.53
N ALA A 68 11.29 -13.28 -1.78
CA ALA A 68 10.88 -12.00 -1.25
C ALA A 68 10.50 -10.99 -2.34
N PHE A 69 11.29 -10.90 -3.41
CA PHE A 69 10.97 -9.99 -4.52
C PHE A 69 9.66 -10.36 -5.23
N ILE A 70 9.43 -11.66 -5.46
CA ILE A 70 8.16 -12.15 -6.02
C ILE A 70 6.98 -11.77 -5.10
N TYR A 71 7.14 -11.93 -3.79
CA TYR A 71 6.14 -11.52 -2.82
C TYR A 71 5.85 -10.01 -2.88
N PHE A 72 6.88 -9.17 -2.94
CA PHE A 72 6.73 -7.72 -3.04
C PHE A 72 5.96 -7.30 -4.29
N THR A 73 6.35 -7.86 -5.44
CA THR A 73 5.67 -7.59 -6.71
C THR A 73 4.22 -8.05 -6.68
N LEU A 74 3.93 -9.23 -6.12
CA LEU A 74 2.56 -9.72 -5.99
C LEU A 74 1.69 -8.80 -5.14
N VAL A 75 2.18 -8.37 -3.97
CA VAL A 75 1.41 -7.49 -3.08
C VAL A 75 1.13 -6.14 -3.76
N ILE A 76 2.12 -5.55 -4.45
CA ILE A 76 1.93 -4.29 -5.20
C ILE A 76 0.85 -4.45 -6.28
N ILE A 77 0.88 -5.54 -7.05
CA ILE A 77 -0.10 -5.79 -8.11
C ILE A 77 -1.49 -5.98 -7.53
N VAL A 78 -1.64 -6.81 -6.49
CA VAL A 78 -2.93 -7.08 -5.86
C VAL A 78 -3.50 -5.81 -5.23
N ALA A 79 -2.71 -5.05 -4.47
CA ALA A 79 -3.14 -3.80 -3.86
C ALA A 79 -3.57 -2.76 -4.90
N THR A 80 -2.84 -2.67 -6.03
CA THR A 80 -3.20 -1.78 -7.15
C THR A 80 -4.52 -2.19 -7.79
N LEU A 81 -4.72 -3.49 -8.08
CA LEU A 81 -5.94 -4.00 -8.69
C LEU A 81 -7.16 -3.81 -7.79
N VAL A 82 -7.03 -4.12 -6.50
CA VAL A 82 -8.12 -3.96 -5.52
C VAL A 82 -8.46 -2.48 -5.32
N GLY A 83 -7.45 -1.61 -5.17
CA GLY A 83 -7.68 -0.17 -5.07
C GLY A 83 -8.28 0.44 -6.34
N PHE A 84 -7.85 -0.02 -7.52
CA PHE A 84 -8.46 0.40 -8.78
C PHE A 84 -9.92 -0.05 -8.90
N GLY A 85 -10.21 -1.34 -8.62
CA GLY A 85 -11.58 -1.86 -8.62
C GLY A 85 -12.49 -1.13 -7.63
N TYR A 86 -12.00 -0.86 -6.43
CA TYR A 86 -12.72 -0.07 -5.44
C TYR A 86 -12.99 1.36 -5.93
N GLY A 87 -11.99 2.01 -6.51
CA GLY A 87 -12.13 3.34 -7.09
C GLY A 87 -13.10 3.40 -8.28
N MET A 88 -13.31 2.30 -9.01
CA MET A 88 -14.30 2.22 -10.07
C MET A 88 -15.72 1.96 -9.57
N MET A 89 -15.89 1.23 -8.47
CA MET A 89 -17.20 0.85 -7.93
C MET A 89 -17.78 1.90 -6.97
N TRP A 90 -16.92 2.55 -6.19
CA TRP A 90 -17.30 3.46 -5.10
C TRP A 90 -16.57 4.81 -5.11
N GLY A 91 -15.63 5.01 -6.03
CA GLY A 91 -14.86 6.26 -6.18
C GLY A 91 -15.54 7.31 -7.04
#